data_AF-A0A6G4VCD6-F1
#
_entry.id   AF-A0A6G4VCD6-F1
#
_cell.length_a   1.000
_cell.length_b   1.000
_cell.length_c   1.000
_cell.angle_alpha   90.00
_cell.angle_beta   90.00
_cell.angle_gamma   90.00
#
_symmetry.space_group_name_H-M   'P 1'
#
loop_
_entity.id
_entity.type
_entity.pdbx_description
1 polymer ?
#
loop_
_entity_poly.entity_id
_entity_poly.type
_entity_poly.pdbx_seq_one_letter_code
_entity_poly.pdbx_strand_id
1 'polypeptide(L)'
;PYATHPLLFGRHRVRRMLGMPHDDWDTLADTLHKAPVSLDELHDPKRVWALGSDNPAELQAEIARLQSELTTAREALSRPFPVAVLHWPADELAELLAAYPSLEAEYPSHEEHLATIETSLRELAASGTGNLGIVPGTVPSYEAFAASELASPADASLLPQYATTLAARGRAIPWPPQRGTACWCGSGRTYEECHGNAD
;
A
#
# COMPACT_ATOMS: atom_id res chain seq x y z
N PRO A 1 11.81 16.04 -29.15
CA PRO A 1 10.66 15.13 -29.38
C PRO A 1 9.42 15.68 -28.67
N TYR A 2 8.41 16.13 -29.42
CA TYR A 2 7.15 16.59 -28.82
C TYR A 2 6.43 15.42 -28.14
N ALA A 3 5.78 15.68 -27.00
CA ALA A 3 4.92 14.69 -26.36
C ALA A 3 3.79 14.35 -27.35
N THR A 4 3.78 13.13 -27.89
CA THR A 4 2.84 12.68 -28.92
C THR A 4 1.51 12.17 -28.33
N HIS A 5 1.48 11.84 -27.03
CA HIS A 5 0.28 11.32 -26.36
C HIS A 5 -0.91 12.31 -26.38
N PRO A 6 -0.76 13.63 -26.12
CA PRO A 6 -1.88 14.57 -26.20
C PRO A 6 -2.53 14.61 -27.58
N LEU A 7 -1.74 14.50 -28.66
CA LEU A 7 -2.27 14.47 -30.03
C LEU A 7 -3.04 13.16 -30.31
N LEU A 8 -2.51 12.04 -29.82
CA LEU A 8 -3.14 10.73 -29.98
C LEU A 8 -4.48 10.63 -29.24
N PHE A 9 -4.54 11.09 -27.98
CA PHE A 9 -5.77 11.10 -27.19
C PHE A 9 -6.78 12.12 -27.70
N GLY A 10 -6.30 13.30 -28.15
CA GLY A 10 -7.15 14.31 -28.78
C GLY A 10 -7.80 13.80 -30.08
N ARG A 11 -7.06 13.05 -30.90
CA ARG A 11 -7.59 12.38 -32.09
C ARG A 11 -8.67 11.36 -31.73
N HIS A 12 -8.40 10.49 -30.75
CA HIS A 12 -9.36 9.49 -30.29
C HIS A 12 -10.70 10.16 -29.91
N ARG A 13 -10.65 11.26 -29.14
CA ARG A 13 -11.84 12.03 -28.76
C ARG A 13 -12.66 12.51 -29.96
N VAL A 14 -12.02 13.15 -30.92
CA VAL A 14 -12.71 13.72 -32.09
C VAL A 14 -13.37 12.60 -32.91
N ARG A 15 -12.71 11.46 -33.08
CA ARG A 15 -13.28 10.31 -33.81
C ARG A 15 -14.48 9.70 -33.11
N ARG A 16 -14.43 9.56 -31.77
CA ARG A 16 -15.58 9.12 -30.96
C ARG A 16 -16.76 10.10 -31.09
N MET A 17 -16.50 11.41 -31.05
CA MET A 17 -17.53 12.45 -31.27
C MET A 17 -18.16 12.39 -32.67
N LEU A 18 -17.41 11.98 -33.68
CA LEU A 18 -17.91 11.80 -35.05
C LEU A 18 -18.57 10.43 -35.29
N GLY A 19 -18.65 9.56 -34.27
CA GLY A 19 -19.23 8.22 -34.38
C GLY A 19 -18.45 7.29 -35.31
N MET A 20 -17.15 7.56 -35.50
CA MET A 20 -16.31 6.74 -36.37
C MET A 20 -15.94 5.40 -35.70
N PRO A 21 -15.78 4.32 -36.49
CA PRO A 21 -15.23 3.07 -35.95
C PRO A 21 -13.78 3.27 -35.48
N HIS A 22 -13.38 2.50 -34.48
CA HIS A 22 -12.00 2.44 -33.98
C HIS A 22 -11.03 2.02 -35.08
N ASP A 23 -9.86 2.64 -35.10
CA ASP A 23 -8.73 2.24 -35.94
C ASP A 23 -7.47 1.92 -35.12
N ASP A 24 -6.38 1.56 -35.81
CA ASP A 24 -5.12 1.16 -35.17
C ASP A 24 -4.55 2.23 -34.24
N TRP A 25 -4.78 3.51 -34.54
CA TRP A 25 -4.33 4.62 -33.70
C TRP A 25 -5.21 4.79 -32.47
N ASP A 26 -6.51 4.49 -32.59
CA ASP A 26 -7.41 4.47 -31.45
C ASP A 26 -7.06 3.31 -30.50
N THR A 27 -6.74 2.13 -31.05
CA THR A 27 -6.23 0.98 -30.26
C THR A 27 -4.90 1.30 -29.57
N LEU A 28 -3.99 2.00 -30.26
CA LEU A 28 -2.74 2.47 -29.66
C LEU A 28 -3.00 3.48 -28.54
N ALA A 29 -3.99 4.37 -28.72
CA ALA A 29 -4.39 5.34 -27.71
C ALA A 29 -4.87 4.63 -26.43
N ASP A 30 -5.74 3.62 -26.57
CA ASP A 30 -6.22 2.83 -25.44
C ASP A 30 -5.11 2.07 -24.73
N THR A 31 -4.17 1.50 -25.48
CA THR A 31 -3.02 0.77 -24.93
C THR A 31 -2.08 1.68 -24.13
N LEU A 32 -1.89 2.93 -24.59
CA LEU A 32 -1.01 3.91 -23.94
C LEU A 32 -1.68 4.62 -22.76
N HIS A 33 -3.02 4.57 -22.68
CA HIS A 33 -3.78 5.16 -21.59
C HIS A 33 -3.71 4.28 -20.33
N LYS A 34 -3.27 4.88 -19.22
CA LYS A 34 -3.04 4.15 -17.94
C LYS A 34 -4.02 4.53 -16.84
N ALA A 35 -4.96 5.43 -17.11
CA ALA A 35 -5.93 5.84 -16.10
C ALA A 35 -6.99 4.74 -15.91
N PRO A 36 -7.63 4.64 -14.73
CA PRO A 36 -8.60 3.59 -14.42
C PRO A 36 -9.89 3.65 -15.24
N VAL A 37 -10.20 4.80 -15.84
CA VAL A 37 -11.37 5.00 -16.71
C VAL A 37 -10.92 4.96 -18.16
N SER A 38 -11.55 4.14 -19.00
CA SER A 38 -11.18 3.96 -20.40
C SER A 38 -11.33 5.25 -21.23
N LEU A 39 -10.59 5.39 -22.33
CA LEU A 39 -10.77 6.55 -23.20
C LEU A 39 -12.14 6.53 -23.90
N ASP A 40 -12.69 5.35 -24.20
CA ASP A 40 -14.04 5.22 -24.76
C ASP A 40 -15.10 5.80 -23.84
N GLU A 41 -14.95 5.54 -22.54
CA GLU A 41 -15.83 6.05 -21.51
C GLU A 41 -15.65 7.57 -21.30
N LEU A 42 -14.41 8.06 -21.33
CA LEU A 42 -14.10 9.49 -21.23
C LEU A 42 -14.54 10.30 -22.45
N HIS A 43 -14.52 9.70 -23.63
CA HIS A 43 -14.85 10.34 -24.90
C HIS A 43 -16.23 9.96 -25.43
N ASP A 44 -17.07 9.30 -24.62
CA ASP A 44 -18.44 8.98 -24.98
C ASP A 44 -19.22 10.29 -25.25
N PRO A 45 -19.72 10.51 -26.48
CA PRO A 45 -20.46 11.72 -26.83
C PRO A 45 -21.68 11.95 -25.95
N LYS A 46 -22.33 10.89 -25.47
CA LYS A 46 -23.49 11.00 -24.55
C LYS A 46 -23.06 11.51 -23.18
N ARG A 47 -21.88 11.11 -22.71
CA ARG A 47 -21.31 11.54 -21.42
C ARG A 47 -20.72 12.95 -21.50
N VAL A 48 -20.03 13.27 -22.59
CA VAL A 48 -19.53 14.64 -22.86
C VAL A 48 -20.69 15.64 -22.93
N TRP A 49 -21.85 15.22 -23.44
CA TRP A 49 -23.07 16.04 -23.46
C TRP A 49 -23.72 16.18 -22.08
N ALA A 50 -23.68 15.14 -21.23
CA ALA A 50 -24.13 15.25 -19.83
C ALA A 50 -23.27 16.23 -19.00
N LEU A 51 -21.98 16.36 -19.29
CA LEU A 51 -21.10 17.39 -18.72
C LEU A 51 -21.25 18.78 -19.36
N GLY A 52 -22.04 18.89 -20.44
CA GLY A 52 -22.49 20.15 -21.04
C GLY A 52 -23.95 20.47 -20.74
N SER A 53 -24.57 19.76 -19.79
CA SER A 53 -25.94 20.01 -19.34
C SER A 53 -25.95 21.14 -18.33
N ASP A 54 -26.69 22.22 -18.61
CA ASP A 54 -27.00 23.27 -17.62
C ASP A 54 -28.13 22.85 -16.67
N ASN A 55 -28.66 21.63 -16.80
CA ASN A 55 -29.73 21.13 -15.95
C ASN A 55 -29.18 20.77 -14.55
N PRO A 56 -29.56 21.50 -13.49
CA PRO A 56 -29.01 21.29 -12.15
C PRO A 56 -29.27 19.89 -11.59
N ALA A 57 -30.38 19.25 -11.98
CA ALA A 57 -30.74 17.92 -11.48
C ALA A 57 -29.83 16.82 -12.04
N GLU A 58 -29.45 16.93 -13.31
CA GLU A 58 -28.55 15.97 -13.97
C GLU A 58 -27.12 16.11 -13.45
N LEU A 59 -26.65 17.35 -13.25
CA LEU A 59 -25.34 17.60 -12.65
C LEU A 59 -25.25 17.08 -11.21
N GLN A 60 -26.31 17.28 -10.40
CA GLN A 60 -26.37 16.75 -9.04
C GLN A 60 -26.34 15.22 -9.00
N ALA A 61 -27.07 14.56 -9.91
CA ALA A 61 -27.07 13.10 -10.01
C ALA A 61 -25.69 12.55 -10.39
N GLU A 62 -24.99 13.20 -11.32
CA GLU A 62 -23.65 12.79 -11.73
C GLU A 62 -22.60 13.05 -10.63
N ILE A 63 -22.70 14.17 -9.91
CA ILE A 63 -21.87 14.45 -8.74
C ILE A 63 -22.07 13.38 -7.66
N ALA A 64 -23.33 13.03 -7.35
CA ALA A 64 -23.64 12.02 -6.35
C ALA A 64 -23.08 10.64 -6.73
N ARG A 65 -23.18 10.26 -8.01
CA ARG A 65 -22.60 9.02 -8.53
C ARG A 65 -21.07 9.01 -8.39
N LEU A 66 -20.40 10.07 -8.85
CA LEU A 66 -18.93 10.21 -8.75
C LEU A 66 -18.45 10.22 -7.30
N GLN A 67 -19.19 10.84 -6.39
CA GLN A 67 -18.91 10.81 -4.96
C GLN A 67 -19.03 9.39 -4.38
N SER A 68 -20.06 8.64 -4.79
CA SER A 68 -20.22 7.23 -4.40
C SER A 68 -19.08 6.36 -4.91
N GLU A 69 -18.72 6.48 -6.19
CA GLU A 69 -17.60 5.74 -6.78
C GLU A 69 -16.27 6.08 -6.12
N LEU A 70 -16.04 7.36 -5.84
CA LEU A 70 -14.86 7.82 -5.13
C LEU A 70 -14.84 7.27 -3.70
N THR A 71 -15.98 7.16 -3.03
CA THR A 71 -16.08 6.60 -1.68
C THR A 71 -15.75 5.11 -1.70
N THR A 72 -16.33 4.32 -2.61
CA THR A 72 -16.03 2.90 -2.77
C THR A 72 -14.57 2.65 -3.16
N ALA A 73 -14.01 3.45 -4.07
CA ALA A 73 -12.60 3.37 -4.43
C ALA A 73 -11.69 3.75 -3.26
N ARG A 74 -12.06 4.78 -2.48
CA ARG A 74 -11.36 5.15 -1.24
C ARG A 74 -11.46 4.06 -0.20
N GLU A 75 -12.58 3.37 -0.03
CA GLU A 75 -12.72 2.23 0.89
C GLU A 75 -11.87 1.03 0.43
N ALA A 76 -11.84 0.74 -0.86
CA ALA A 76 -10.99 -0.30 -1.43
C ALA A 76 -9.48 0.00 -1.29
N LEU A 77 -9.09 1.28 -1.37
CA LEU A 77 -7.72 1.75 -1.13
C LEU A 77 -7.42 1.94 0.36
N SER A 78 -8.43 2.26 1.16
CA SER A 78 -8.45 2.34 2.63
C SER A 78 -8.76 0.96 3.21
N ARG A 79 -8.11 -0.09 2.69
CA ARG A 79 -7.91 -1.27 3.54
C ARG A 79 -7.30 -0.74 4.84
N PRO A 80 -7.94 -0.94 5.99
CA PRO A 80 -7.48 -0.36 7.25
C PRO A 80 -6.02 -0.75 7.42
N PHE A 81 -5.20 0.23 7.83
CA PHE A 81 -3.77 0.05 8.05
C PHE A 81 -3.50 -1.34 8.62
N PRO A 82 -2.65 -2.15 7.98
CA PRO A 82 -2.44 -3.50 8.44
C PRO A 82 -2.04 -3.44 9.91
N VAL A 83 -2.64 -4.30 10.74
CA VAL A 83 -2.07 -4.54 12.07
C VAL A 83 -0.68 -5.10 11.80
N ALA A 84 0.32 -4.25 12.02
CA ALA A 84 1.67 -4.50 11.58
C ALA A 84 2.58 -4.62 12.79
N VAL A 85 3.41 -5.65 12.79
CA VAL A 85 4.39 -5.90 13.85
C VAL A 85 5.77 -5.44 13.38
N LEU A 86 6.51 -4.76 14.26
CA LEU A 86 7.86 -4.29 13.98
C LEU A 86 8.83 -5.47 13.91
N HIS A 87 9.58 -5.55 12.82
CA HIS A 87 10.67 -6.49 12.63
C HIS A 87 12.00 -5.73 12.61
N TRP A 88 12.97 -6.24 13.37
CA TRP A 88 14.34 -5.73 13.38
C TRP A 88 15.22 -6.78 12.70
N PRO A 89 15.81 -6.48 11.53
CA PRO A 89 16.88 -7.29 10.96
C PRO A 89 18.02 -7.50 11.98
N ALA A 90 18.75 -8.60 11.89
CA ALA A 90 19.74 -8.99 12.89
C ALA A 90 20.85 -7.94 13.12
N ASP A 91 21.32 -7.31 12.04
CA ASP A 91 22.30 -6.23 12.07
C ASP A 91 21.73 -4.96 12.72
N GLU A 92 20.52 -4.57 12.32
CA GLU A 92 19.81 -3.41 12.88
C GLU A 92 19.47 -3.61 14.37
N LEU A 93 19.09 -4.82 14.78
CA LEU A 93 18.83 -5.14 16.19
C LEU A 93 20.11 -5.06 17.02
N ALA A 94 21.22 -5.58 16.50
CA ALA A 94 22.52 -5.50 17.17
C ALA A 94 22.97 -4.05 17.32
N GLU A 95 22.80 -3.22 16.28
CA GLU A 95 23.09 -1.78 16.33
C GLU A 95 22.18 -1.05 17.35
N LEU A 96 20.88 -1.36 17.35
CA LEU A 96 19.91 -0.76 18.27
C LEU A 96 20.29 -1.03 19.73
N LEU A 97 20.61 -2.28 20.08
CA LEU A 97 20.95 -2.67 21.44
C LEU A 97 22.33 -2.16 21.87
N ALA A 98 23.27 -2.02 20.93
CA ALA A 98 24.56 -1.39 21.21
C ALA A 98 24.41 0.11 21.54
N ALA A 99 23.51 0.82 20.86
CA ALA A 99 23.25 2.24 21.10
C ALA A 99 22.32 2.47 22.31
N TYR A 100 21.36 1.58 22.54
CA TYR A 100 20.32 1.70 23.57
C TYR A 100 20.15 0.40 24.39
N PRO A 101 21.11 0.06 25.28
CA PRO A 101 21.10 -1.21 26.02
C PRO A 101 19.87 -1.44 26.90
N SER A 102 19.15 -0.39 27.29
CA SER A 102 17.90 -0.53 28.05
C SER A 102 16.80 -1.26 27.28
N LEU A 103 16.88 -1.33 25.95
CA LEU A 103 15.93 -2.05 25.11
C LEU A 103 16.18 -3.58 25.08
N GLU A 104 17.25 -4.08 25.69
CA GLU A 104 17.49 -5.54 25.83
C GLU A 104 16.36 -6.23 26.59
N ALA A 105 15.63 -5.52 27.45
CA ALA A 105 14.46 -6.04 28.13
C ALA A 105 13.29 -6.36 27.17
N GLU A 106 13.17 -5.62 26.07
CA GLU A 106 12.15 -5.83 25.03
C GLU A 106 12.63 -6.84 23.97
N TYR A 107 13.95 -6.89 23.73
CA TYR A 107 14.56 -7.76 22.74
C TYR A 107 15.70 -8.58 23.34
N PRO A 108 15.41 -9.65 24.10
CA PRO A 108 16.45 -10.46 24.74
C PRO A 108 17.34 -11.20 23.73
N SER A 109 16.76 -11.62 22.59
CA SER A 109 17.50 -12.16 21.45
C SER A 109 16.78 -11.96 20.13
N HIS A 110 17.51 -12.01 19.02
CA HIS A 110 16.92 -11.93 17.69
C HIS A 110 15.99 -13.11 17.39
N GLU A 111 16.31 -14.33 17.85
CA GLU A 111 15.46 -15.51 17.64
C GLU A 111 14.14 -15.39 18.42
N GLU A 112 14.18 -14.93 19.67
CA GLU A 112 12.97 -14.67 20.46
C GLU A 112 12.11 -13.55 19.87
N HIS A 113 12.74 -12.50 19.32
CA HIS A 113 12.04 -11.45 18.58
C HIS A 113 11.26 -12.02 17.39
N LEU A 114 11.91 -12.84 16.55
CA LEU A 114 11.26 -13.46 15.41
C LEU A 114 10.11 -14.40 15.82
N ALA A 115 10.33 -15.21 16.86
CA ALA A 115 9.31 -16.12 17.39
C ALA A 115 8.10 -15.36 17.95
N THR A 116 8.34 -14.24 18.63
CA THR A 116 7.29 -13.37 19.18
C THR A 116 6.45 -12.76 18.06
N ILE A 117 7.08 -12.23 17.00
CA ILE A 117 6.37 -11.69 15.83
C ILE A 117 5.45 -12.75 15.21
N GLU A 118 5.99 -13.94 14.91
CA GLU A 118 5.21 -15.02 14.28
C GLU A 118 4.04 -15.45 15.17
N THR A 119 4.27 -15.60 16.47
CA THR A 119 3.24 -15.98 17.45
C THR A 119 2.13 -14.93 17.51
N SER A 120 2.47 -13.66 17.68
CA SER A 120 1.49 -12.56 17.71
C SER A 120 0.68 -12.47 16.42
N LEU A 121 1.31 -12.64 15.26
CA LEU A 121 0.60 -12.62 13.97
C LEU A 121 -0.35 -13.82 13.82
N ARG A 122 0.05 -15.01 14.27
CA ARG A 122 -0.83 -16.20 14.30
C ARG A 122 -2.02 -16.02 15.22
N GLU A 123 -1.80 -15.48 16.42
CA GLU A 123 -2.87 -15.18 17.37
C GLU A 123 -3.88 -14.16 16.81
N LEU A 124 -3.37 -13.08 16.20
CA LEU A 124 -4.19 -12.09 15.53
C LEU A 124 -5.00 -12.71 14.37
N ALA A 125 -4.38 -13.54 13.53
CA ALA A 125 -5.08 -14.21 12.45
C ALA A 125 -6.13 -15.20 12.96
N ALA A 126 -5.81 -15.98 14.00
CA ALA A 126 -6.72 -16.94 14.62
C ALA A 126 -7.95 -16.26 15.26
N SER A 127 -7.79 -15.03 15.77
CA SER A 127 -8.89 -14.21 16.28
C SER A 127 -9.75 -13.55 15.18
N GLY A 128 -9.42 -13.78 13.90
CA GLY A 128 -10.15 -13.24 12.75
C GLY A 128 -9.64 -11.88 12.27
N THR A 129 -8.51 -11.40 12.80
CA THR A 129 -7.87 -10.16 12.32
C THR A 129 -7.26 -10.40 10.94
N GLY A 130 -7.85 -9.80 9.91
CA GLY A 130 -7.31 -9.79 8.55
C GLY A 130 -6.30 -8.67 8.32
N ASN A 131 -5.69 -8.65 7.13
CA ASN A 131 -4.72 -7.63 6.70
C ASN A 131 -3.56 -7.46 7.70
N LEU A 132 -2.89 -8.56 8.04
CA LEU A 132 -1.71 -8.50 8.89
C LEU A 132 -0.46 -8.19 8.08
N GLY A 133 0.49 -7.53 8.72
CA GLY A 133 1.75 -7.19 8.08
C GLY A 133 2.93 -7.14 9.02
N ILE A 134 4.10 -7.02 8.41
CA ILE A 134 5.37 -6.87 9.10
C ILE A 134 6.04 -5.61 8.56
N VAL A 135 6.52 -4.75 9.45
CA VAL A 135 7.27 -3.55 9.07
C VAL A 135 8.73 -3.70 9.46
N PRO A 136 9.68 -3.76 8.51
CA PRO A 136 11.10 -3.74 8.84
C PRO A 136 11.50 -2.34 9.31
N GLY A 137 12.12 -2.28 10.49
CA GLY A 137 12.73 -1.07 11.07
C GLY A 137 14.22 -0.97 10.75
N THR A 138 14.73 0.26 10.82
CA THR A 138 16.18 0.55 10.76
C THR A 138 16.51 1.57 11.84
N VAL A 139 17.66 1.47 12.51
CA VAL A 139 18.08 2.36 13.60
C VAL A 139 18.03 3.82 13.16
N PRO A 140 18.59 4.23 12.00
CA PRO A 140 18.54 5.63 11.58
C PRO A 140 17.10 6.16 11.40
N SER A 141 16.19 5.34 10.87
CA SER A 141 14.78 5.74 10.73
C SER A 141 14.05 5.81 12.06
N TYR A 142 14.39 4.96 13.02
CA TYR A 142 13.80 4.97 14.35
C TYR A 142 14.29 6.16 15.17
N GLU A 143 15.59 6.47 15.12
CA GLU A 143 16.17 7.66 15.74
C GLU A 143 15.58 8.95 15.17
N ALA A 144 15.42 9.02 13.85
CA ALA A 144 14.76 10.16 13.21
C ALA A 144 13.29 10.30 13.67
N PHE A 145 12.58 9.19 13.87
CA PHE A 145 11.23 9.19 14.40
C PHE A 145 11.19 9.66 15.86
N ALA A 146 12.03 9.10 16.74
CA ALA A 146 12.13 9.51 18.13
C ALA A 146 12.46 11.00 18.27
N ALA A 147 13.39 11.51 17.44
CA ALA A 147 13.70 12.94 17.39
C ALA A 147 12.49 13.79 16.96
N SER A 148 11.70 13.34 15.98
CA SER A 148 10.47 14.05 15.58
C SER A 148 9.38 14.05 16.65
N GLU A 149 9.33 13.02 17.49
CA GLU A 149 8.42 12.92 18.62
C GLU A 149 8.97 13.58 19.91
N LEU A 150 10.14 14.23 19.83
CA LEU A 150 10.84 14.83 20.98
C LEU A 150 11.04 13.86 22.15
N ALA A 151 11.27 12.59 21.82
CA ALA A 151 11.40 11.49 22.78
C ALA A 151 12.76 10.80 22.64
N SER A 152 13.15 10.03 23.66
CA SER A 152 14.40 9.27 23.65
C SER A 152 14.23 7.98 22.86
N PRO A 153 15.13 7.59 21.96
CA PRO A 153 15.08 6.28 21.31
C PRO A 153 15.17 5.10 22.30
N ALA A 154 15.66 5.34 23.53
CA ALA A 154 15.68 4.33 24.60
C ALA A 154 14.30 4.07 25.24
N ASP A 155 13.28 4.86 24.91
CA ASP A 155 11.91 4.69 25.40
C ASP A 155 11.18 3.60 24.61
N ALA A 156 10.99 2.44 25.24
CA ALA A 156 10.31 1.29 24.64
C ALA A 156 8.87 1.60 24.18
N SER A 157 8.20 2.59 24.77
CA SER A 157 6.83 2.97 24.38
C SER A 157 6.74 3.58 22.98
N LEU A 158 7.87 3.98 22.38
CA LEU A 158 7.94 4.46 21.00
C LEU A 158 7.92 3.34 19.96
N LEU A 159 8.31 2.11 20.31
CA LEU A 159 8.44 1.01 19.34
C LEU A 159 7.11 0.69 18.63
N PRO A 160 5.96 0.58 19.33
CA PRO A 160 4.67 0.36 18.67
C PRO A 160 4.20 1.57 17.84
N GLN A 161 4.53 2.79 18.27
CA GLN A 161 4.19 4.03 17.56
C GLN A 161 4.99 4.17 16.26
N TYR A 162 6.27 3.80 16.31
CA TYR A 162 7.15 3.72 15.15
C TYR A 162 6.63 2.68 14.14
N ALA A 163 6.26 1.48 14.62
CA ALA A 163 5.65 0.44 13.78
C ALA A 163 4.39 0.94 13.06
N THR A 164 3.52 1.62 13.81
CA THR A 164 2.29 2.22 13.27
C THR A 164 2.59 3.26 12.20
N THR A 165 3.61 4.10 12.42
CA THR A 165 4.02 5.13 11.45
C THR A 165 4.61 4.51 10.18
N LEU A 166 5.40 3.44 10.29
CA LEU A 166 5.89 2.69 9.13
C LEU A 166 4.74 2.06 8.34
N ALA A 167 3.78 1.45 9.03
CA ALA A 167 2.60 0.87 8.41
C ALA A 167 1.76 1.93 7.69
N ALA A 168 1.56 3.10 8.31
CA ALA A 168 0.85 4.22 7.74
C ALA A 168 1.54 4.81 6.48
N ARG A 169 2.87 4.69 6.40
CA ARG A 169 3.66 5.06 5.22
C ARG A 169 3.73 3.96 4.16
N GLY A 170 2.96 2.88 4.30
CA GLY A 170 2.90 1.79 3.33
C GLY A 170 4.17 0.92 3.30
N ARG A 171 4.92 0.86 4.40
CA ARG A 171 6.13 0.03 4.51
C ARG A 171 5.87 -1.40 4.96
N ALA A 172 4.62 -1.76 5.23
CA ALA A 172 4.25 -3.09 5.67
C ALA A 172 4.32 -4.11 4.53
N ILE A 173 4.95 -5.25 4.81
CA ILE A 173 4.97 -6.44 3.97
C ILE A 173 3.82 -7.35 4.42
N PRO A 174 3.00 -7.90 3.49
CA PRO A 174 1.88 -8.78 3.86
C PRO A 174 2.33 -10.04 4.61
N TRP A 175 1.58 -10.42 5.64
CA TRP A 175 1.70 -11.70 6.32
C TRP A 175 0.36 -12.46 6.31
N PRO A 176 0.35 -13.79 6.08
CA PRO A 176 1.51 -14.61 5.76
C PRO A 176 2.05 -14.31 4.36
N PRO A 177 3.36 -14.48 4.12
CA PRO A 177 3.93 -14.43 2.78
C PRO A 177 3.22 -15.40 1.83
N GLN A 178 3.25 -15.11 0.53
CA GLN A 178 2.67 -16.00 -0.48
C GLN A 178 3.45 -17.33 -0.51
N ARG A 179 2.79 -18.41 -0.92
CA ARG A 179 3.44 -19.72 -0.97
C ARG A 179 4.68 -19.72 -1.87
N GLY A 180 5.73 -20.39 -1.43
CA GLY A 180 7.01 -20.49 -2.14
C GLY A 180 7.81 -19.18 -2.19
N THR A 181 7.38 -18.13 -1.47
CA THR A 181 8.18 -16.92 -1.30
C THR A 181 9.13 -17.05 -0.11
N ALA A 182 10.20 -16.25 -0.12
CA ALA A 182 11.15 -16.21 0.98
C ALA A 182 10.47 -15.81 2.30
N CYS A 183 10.96 -16.37 3.39
CA CYS A 183 10.47 -16.04 4.72
C CYS A 183 10.79 -14.58 5.06
N TRP A 184 9.83 -13.93 5.73
CA TRP A 184 9.93 -12.53 6.13
C TRP A 184 11.11 -12.21 7.07
N CYS A 185 11.66 -13.22 7.76
CA CYS A 185 12.79 -13.08 8.68
C CYS A 185 14.16 -12.87 8.00
N GLY A 186 14.21 -12.90 6.67
CA GLY A 186 15.46 -12.71 5.93
C GLY A 186 16.40 -13.93 5.87
N SER A 187 15.97 -15.10 6.35
CA SER A 187 16.81 -16.33 6.34
C SER A 187 17.12 -16.91 4.95
N GLY A 188 16.46 -16.41 3.90
CA GLY A 188 16.60 -16.93 2.52
C GLY A 188 15.87 -18.24 2.24
N ARG A 189 15.41 -18.96 3.28
CA ARG A 189 14.50 -20.12 3.15
C ARG A 189 13.10 -19.67 2.76
N THR A 190 12.30 -20.57 2.18
CA THR A 190 10.88 -20.30 1.95
C THR A 190 10.13 -20.11 3.28
N TYR A 191 9.00 -19.41 3.25
CA TYR A 191 8.19 -19.24 4.46
C TYR A 191 7.77 -20.59 5.03
N GLU A 192 7.29 -21.51 4.19
CA GLU A 192 6.87 -22.86 4.61
C GLU A 192 8.00 -23.64 5.28
N GLU A 193 9.24 -23.58 4.79
CA GLU A 193 10.39 -24.28 5.39
C GLU A 193 10.95 -23.61 6.65
N CYS A 194 10.49 -22.40 6.97
CA CYS A 194 10.99 -21.59 8.09
C CYS A 194 9.88 -21.40 9.14
N HIS A 195 9.21 -20.25 9.15
CA HIS A 195 8.20 -19.90 10.16
C HIS A 195 6.80 -20.39 9.79
N GLY A 196 6.56 -20.78 8.55
CA GLY A 196 5.30 -21.32 8.03
C GLY A 196 5.07 -22.80 8.35
N ASN A 197 6.09 -23.50 8.88
CA ASN A 197 5.90 -24.83 9.44
C ASN A 197 5.03 -24.73 10.70
N ALA A 198 3.88 -25.38 10.66
CA ALA A 198 3.13 -25.69 11.87
C ALA A 198 3.81 -26.91 12.50
N ASP A 199 4.44 -26.73 13.65
CA ASP A 199 4.44 -27.81 14.64
C ASP A 199 3.05 -27.88 15.28
#